data_AF-A0A6B0Y496-F1
#
_entry.id   AF-A0A6B0Y496-F1
#
_cell.length_a   1.000
_cell.length_b   1.000
_cell.length_c   1.000
_cell.angle_alpha   90.00
_cell.angle_beta   90.00
_cell.angle_gamma   90.00
#
_symmetry.space_group_name_H-M   'P 1'
#
loop_
_entity.id
_entity.type
_entity.pdbx_description
1 polymer ?
#
loop_
_entity_poly.entity_id
_entity_poly.type
_entity_poly.pdbx_seq_one_letter_code
_entity_poly.pdbx_strand_id
1 'polypeptide(L)'
;MKDRASGADERSGNEGRDIVRIELPREACEVLSELCAHLADMIAAGDCGCEFCEERFAQAEAWEGVFRGMAETEPGTTHEVVVGQDGYVH
;
A
#
# COMPACT_ATOMS: atom_id res chain seq x y z
N MET A 1 -23.24 -28.35 -37.08
CA MET A 1 -21.86 -27.86 -36.99
C MET A 1 -21.89 -26.38 -36.63
N LYS A 2 -21.22 -26.04 -35.51
CA LYS A 2 -20.66 -24.73 -35.12
C LYS A 2 -21.62 -23.63 -34.63
N ASP A 3 -21.92 -23.75 -33.34
CA ASP A 3 -21.61 -22.80 -32.26
C ASP A 3 -21.23 -21.36 -32.64
N ARG A 4 -21.97 -20.39 -32.10
CA ARG A 4 -21.50 -19.01 -31.94
C ARG A 4 -21.91 -18.50 -30.57
N ALA A 5 -21.18 -18.93 -29.54
CA ALA A 5 -21.21 -18.30 -28.24
C ALA A 5 -20.46 -16.96 -28.35
N SER A 6 -21.19 -15.85 -28.32
CA SER A 6 -20.60 -14.54 -28.04
C SER A 6 -20.22 -14.52 -26.57
N GLY A 7 -18.98 -14.93 -26.27
CA GLY A 7 -18.36 -14.66 -24.99
C GLY A 7 -18.11 -13.15 -24.91
N ALA A 8 -18.84 -12.47 -24.02
CA ALA A 8 -18.40 -11.20 -23.50
C ALA A 8 -17.20 -11.51 -22.60
N ASP A 9 -16.00 -11.34 -23.15
CA ASP A 9 -14.77 -11.28 -22.38
C ASP A 9 -14.80 -9.95 -21.65
N GLU A 10 -15.30 -9.95 -20.42
CA GLU A 10 -15.06 -8.89 -19.46
C GLU A 10 -13.58 -8.93 -19.10
N ARG A 11 -12.74 -8.44 -20.03
CA ARG A 11 -11.32 -8.17 -19.81
C ARG A 11 -11.25 -7.03 -18.80
N SER A 12 -11.40 -7.39 -17.53
CA SER A 12 -11.15 -6.52 -16.39
C SER A 12 -9.73 -5.98 -16.58
N GLY A 13 -9.66 -4.70 -16.96
CA GLY A 13 -8.42 -4.00 -17.27
C GLY A 13 -7.58 -3.87 -16.00
N ASN A 14 -6.80 -4.90 -15.72
CA ASN A 14 -5.72 -4.88 -14.75
C ASN A 14 -4.36 -4.77 -15.46
N GLU A 15 -4.33 -4.01 -16.56
CA GLU A 15 -3.13 -3.79 -17.36
C GLU A 15 -2.35 -2.64 -16.72
N GLY A 16 -1.41 -2.97 -15.82
CA GLY A 16 -0.43 -2.02 -15.28
C GLY A 16 -0.35 -1.85 -13.76
N ARG A 17 -1.03 -2.67 -12.94
CA ARG A 17 -0.91 -2.65 -11.48
C ARG A 17 -0.22 -3.92 -10.99
N ASP A 18 0.87 -3.76 -10.24
CA ASP A 18 1.54 -4.87 -9.58
C ASP A 18 0.78 -5.19 -8.29
N ILE A 19 0.17 -6.38 -8.23
CA ILE A 19 -0.45 -6.89 -7.01
C ILE A 19 0.65 -7.54 -6.18
N VAL A 20 0.95 -6.97 -5.01
CA VAL A 20 1.92 -7.53 -4.08
C VAL A 20 1.16 -8.23 -2.95
N ARG A 21 1.50 -9.50 -2.71
CA ARG A 21 1.04 -10.25 -1.54
C ARG A 21 2.06 -10.09 -0.43
N ILE A 22 1.60 -9.61 0.73
CA ILE A 22 2.46 -9.32 1.87
C ILE A 22 1.95 -10.12 3.07
N GLU A 23 2.83 -10.90 3.68
CA GLU A 23 2.61 -11.50 5.00
C GLU A 23 3.24 -10.58 6.04
N LEU A 24 2.45 -10.15 7.02
CA LEU A 24 2.92 -9.14 7.97
C LEU A 24 3.37 -9.72 9.31
N PRO A 25 4.64 -9.50 9.70
CA PRO A 25 5.02 -9.62 11.08
C PRO A 25 4.46 -8.42 11.85
N ARG A 26 3.88 -8.67 13.03
CA ARG A 26 3.34 -7.64 13.95
C ARG A 26 4.31 -6.49 14.21
N GLU A 27 5.60 -6.81 14.23
CA GLU A 27 6.72 -5.88 14.41
C GLU A 27 6.81 -4.81 13.30
N ALA A 28 6.31 -5.08 12.09
CA ALA A 28 6.34 -4.12 10.99
C ALA A 28 5.42 -2.90 11.23
N CYS A 29 4.30 -3.09 11.95
CA CYS A 29 3.37 -2.00 12.26
C CYS A 29 3.98 -1.02 13.27
N GLU A 30 4.74 -1.53 14.25
CA GLU A 30 5.42 -0.72 15.26
C GLU A 30 6.52 0.15 14.61
N VAL A 31 7.36 -0.48 13.76
CA VAL A 31 8.44 0.22 13.03
C VAL A 31 7.89 1.33 12.13
N LEU A 32 6.75 1.12 11.46
CA LEU A 32 6.15 2.15 10.60
C LEU A 32 5.49 3.27 11.37
N SER A 33 4.87 2.98 12.51
CA SER A 33 4.36 4.00 13.42
C SER A 33 5.49 4.92 13.91
N GLU A 34 6.63 4.35 14.29
CA GLU A 34 7.82 5.11 14.70
C GLU A 34 8.38 5.96 13.55
N LEU A 35 8.43 5.43 12.33
CA LEU A 35 8.87 6.17 11.15
C LEU A 35 7.95 7.36 10.84
N CYS A 36 6.62 7.16 10.90
CA CYS A 36 5.66 8.23 10.68
C CYS A 36 5.83 9.35 11.71
N ALA A 37 5.96 9.00 12.99
CA ALA A 37 6.18 9.97 14.06
C ALA A 37 7.48 10.76 13.84
N HIS A 38 8.57 10.08 13.48
CA HIS A 38 9.86 10.73 13.23
C HIS A 38 9.81 11.70 12.04
N LEU A 39 9.18 11.32 10.94
CA LEU A 39 9.01 12.17 9.76
C LEU A 39 8.11 13.38 10.07
N ALA A 40 7.01 13.17 10.81
CA ALA A 40 6.13 14.25 11.24
C ALA A 40 6.86 15.29 12.11
N ASP A 41 7.68 14.83 13.07
CA ASP A 41 8.48 15.70 13.92
C ASP A 41 9.52 16.50 13.12
N MET A 42 10.21 15.87 12.16
CA MET A 42 11.17 16.56 11.29
C MET A 42 10.50 17.62 10.40
N ILE A 43 9.32 17.32 9.85
CA ILE A 43 8.53 18.28 9.05
C ILE A 43 8.08 19.44 9.95
N ALA A 44 7.53 19.15 11.14
CA ALA A 44 7.05 20.15 12.08
C ALA A 44 8.17 21.05 12.64
N ALA A 45 9.37 20.50 12.85
CA ALA A 45 10.56 21.24 13.26
C ALA A 45 11.11 22.14 12.13
N GLY A 46 10.68 21.92 10.88
CA GLY A 46 11.23 22.60 9.70
C GLY A 46 12.62 22.09 9.30
N ASP A 47 13.11 21.02 9.93
CA ASP A 47 14.39 20.39 9.61
C ASP A 47 14.34 19.64 8.27
N CYS A 48 13.14 19.24 7.84
CA CYS A 48 12.93 18.51 6.59
C CYS A 48 11.57 18.86 5.96
N GLY A 49 11.39 20.14 5.62
CA GLY A 49 10.21 20.67 4.91
C GLY A 49 10.36 20.67 3.38
N CYS A 50 11.05 19.68 2.80
CA CYS A 50 11.16 19.54 1.35
C CYS A 50 10.13 18.55 0.81
N GLU A 51 9.75 18.72 -0.47
CA GLU A 51 8.77 17.87 -1.17
C GLU A 51 9.07 16.36 -0.98
N PHE A 52 10.34 15.99 -1.03
CA PHE A 52 10.78 14.60 -0.80
C PHE A 52 10.41 14.05 0.59
N CYS A 53 10.54 14.86 1.65
CA CYS A 53 10.18 14.45 3.01
C CYS A 53 8.66 14.29 3.16
N GLU A 54 7.89 15.22 2.60
CA GLU A 54 6.43 15.16 2.61
C GLU A 54 5.92 13.94 1.84
N GLU A 55 6.54 13.63 0.69
CA GLU A 55 6.27 12.42 -0.09
C GLU A 55 6.58 11.13 0.69
N ARG A 56 7.72 11.08 1.40
CA ARG A 56 8.08 9.93 2.24
C ARG A 56 7.13 9.77 3.43
N PHE A 57 6.69 10.88 4.03
CA PHE A 57 5.70 10.84 5.11
C PHE A 57 4.35 10.31 4.62
N ALA A 58 3.83 10.84 3.51
CA ALA A 58 2.60 10.36 2.90
C ALA A 58 2.68 8.87 2.52
N GLN A 59 3.83 8.41 2.01
CA GLN A 59 4.07 7.00 1.74
C GLN A 59 4.05 6.16 3.02
N ALA A 60 4.73 6.60 4.08
CA ALA A 60 4.78 5.88 5.35
C ALA A 60 3.38 5.79 6.00
N GLU A 61 2.60 6.87 5.99
CA GLU A 61 1.22 6.87 6.48
C GLU A 61 0.32 5.91 5.70
N ALA A 62 0.44 5.88 4.36
CA ALA A 62 -0.34 4.95 3.54
C ALA A 62 -0.04 3.49 3.92
N TRP A 63 1.24 3.14 4.12
CA TRP A 63 1.64 1.81 4.57
C TRP A 63 1.21 1.50 6.01
N GLU A 64 1.26 2.47 6.92
CA GLU A 64 0.78 2.33 8.30
C GLU A 64 -0.71 1.99 8.34
N GLY A 65 -1.54 2.71 7.56
CA GLY A 65 -2.97 2.44 7.46
C GLY A 65 -3.27 1.05 6.91
N VAL A 66 -2.55 0.63 5.88
CA VAL A 66 -2.66 -0.71 5.28
C VAL A 66 -2.31 -1.78 6.32
N PHE A 67 -1.16 -1.67 6.99
CA PHE A 67 -0.71 -2.67 7.95
C PHE A 67 -1.52 -2.70 9.23
N ARG A 68 -2.01 -1.55 9.69
CA ARG A 68 -2.96 -1.48 10.80
C ARG A 68 -4.25 -2.23 10.46
N GLY A 69 -4.81 -1.98 9.27
CA GLY A 69 -6.00 -2.71 8.80
C GLY A 69 -5.76 -4.21 8.68
N MET A 70 -4.57 -4.63 8.25
CA MET A 70 -4.20 -6.06 8.21
C MET A 70 -3.99 -6.66 9.59
N ALA A 71 -3.44 -5.92 10.55
CA ALA A 71 -3.24 -6.38 11.94
C ALA A 71 -4.58 -6.62 12.67
N GLU A 72 -5.66 -5.97 12.24
CA GLU A 72 -7.02 -6.21 12.73
C GLU A 72 -7.67 -7.47 12.14
N THR A 73 -7.06 -8.10 11.13
CA THR A 73 -7.58 -9.32 10.50
C THR A 73 -7.00 -10.59 11.09
N GLU A 74 -7.67 -11.73 10.84
CA GLU A 74 -7.23 -13.02 11.37
C GLU A 74 -5.84 -13.41 10.83
N PRO A 75 -4.95 -13.94 11.68
CA PRO A 75 -3.62 -14.38 11.26
C PRO A 75 -3.71 -15.46 10.17
N GLY A 76 -2.91 -15.30 9.12
CA GLY A 76 -2.94 -16.16 7.92
C GLY A 76 -3.83 -15.63 6.79
N THR A 77 -4.47 -14.48 6.96
CA THR A 77 -5.19 -13.77 5.89
C THR A 77 -4.19 -13.17 4.91
N THR A 78 -4.28 -13.59 3.64
CA THR A 78 -3.52 -12.94 2.56
C THR A 78 -4.22 -11.65 2.17
N HIS A 79 -3.47 -10.55 2.18
CA HIS A 79 -3.96 -9.26 1.74
C HIS A 79 -3.37 -8.91 0.38
N GLU A 80 -4.22 -8.48 -0.53
CA GLU A 80 -3.82 -7.97 -1.84
C GLU A 80 -3.70 -6.45 -1.74
N VAL A 81 -2.46 -5.96 -1.84
CA VAL A 81 -2.17 -4.53 -1.87
C VAL A 81 -1.90 -4.12 -3.30
N VAL A 82 -2.57 -3.05 -3.73
CA VAL A 82 -2.31 -2.43 -5.03
C VAL A 82 -1.21 -1.40 -4.86
N VAL A 83 -0.07 -1.66 -5.49
CA VAL A 83 1.02 -0.68 -5.55
C VAL A 83 1.01 -0.06 -6.96
N GLY A 84 0.93 1.26 -7.00
CA GLY A 84 1.04 2.04 -8.23
C GLY A 84 2.46 1.94 -8.81
N GLN A 85 2.61 2.27 -10.10
CA GLN A 85 3.92 2.25 -10.77
C GLN A 85 4.91 3.29 -10.21
N ASP A 86 4.36 4.30 -9.54
CA ASP A 86 5.02 5.31 -8.72
C ASP A 86 5.57 4.75 -7.40
N GLY A 87 5.25 3.50 -7.05
CA GLY A 87 5.70 2.84 -5.82
C GLY A 87 4.87 3.20 -4.58
N TYR A 88 3.74 3.88 -4.74
CA TYR A 88 2.81 4.20 -3.65
C TYR A 88 1.66 3.21 -3.58
N VAL A 89 1.09 3.06 -2.39
CA VAL A 89 -0.09 2.23 -2.17
C VAL A 89 -1.36 3.04 -2.43
N HIS A 90 -2.31 2.44 -3.15
CA HIS A 90 -3.59 3.06 -3.55
C HIS A 90 -4.80 2.27 -3.03
#